data_AF-A0A949LBD9-F1
#
_entry.id   AF-A0A949LBD9-F1
#
_cell.length_a   1.000
_cell.length_b   1.000
_cell.length_c   1.000
_cell.angle_alpha   90.00
_cell.angle_beta   90.00
_cell.angle_gamma   90.00
#
_symmetry.space_group_name_H-M   'P 1'
#
loop_
_entity.id
_entity.type
_entity.pdbx_description
1 polymer ?
#
loop_
_entity_poly.entity_id
_entity_poly.type
_entity_poly.pdbx_seq_one_letter_code
_entity_poly.pdbx_strand_id
1 'polypeptide(L)'
;FTGGQNWQAEVKSIRDVKWESFNPNFYFVFNPNQVAHLPATYMTSFYLSAEQKPMLKNLVKTFPSITVFEMDAILSQVKSIISQVIVAIEYVLLFVLAAGMMVTLAAMQASLDERLQEGALMRTLGAPRRLIRRSQWGEFGCMGFIAGLVAVMGTELVSYLTGRFIFHISYSPLWWAWAIVPLGAALLVALLGSFSTRKILAQSPMLVLREG
;
A
#
# COMPACT_ATOMS: atom_id res chain seq x y z
N PHE A 1 -19.19 -31.53 22.02
CA PHE A 1 -19.31 -32.90 21.49
C PHE A 1 -19.87 -33.77 22.60
N THR A 2 -21.08 -34.32 22.46
CA THR A 2 -21.79 -35.10 23.50
C THR A 2 -21.36 -36.57 23.58
N GLY A 3 -20.14 -36.91 23.15
CA GLY A 3 -19.64 -38.28 23.20
C GLY A 3 -20.51 -39.30 22.44
N GLY A 4 -21.20 -38.89 21.37
CA GLY A 4 -22.06 -39.78 20.56
C GLY A 4 -23.53 -39.87 21.02
N GLN A 5 -23.95 -39.12 22.03
CA GLN A 5 -25.35 -39.07 22.44
C GLN A 5 -26.14 -38.06 21.60
N ASN A 6 -27.24 -38.52 20.99
CA ASN A 6 -28.19 -37.65 20.30
C ASN A 6 -29.09 -36.95 21.31
N TRP A 7 -29.11 -35.62 21.27
CA TRP A 7 -29.94 -34.80 22.14
C TRP A 7 -30.57 -33.65 21.34
N GLN A 8 -31.80 -33.29 21.67
CA GLN A 8 -32.56 -32.24 21.00
C GLN A 8 -32.70 -31.05 21.95
N ALA A 9 -32.59 -29.84 21.39
CA ALA A 9 -32.77 -28.60 22.13
C ALA A 9 -33.52 -27.57 21.27
N GLU A 10 -34.30 -26.71 21.92
CA GLU A 10 -35.03 -25.63 21.28
C GLU A 10 -34.14 -24.39 21.11
N VAL A 11 -34.16 -23.78 19.91
CA VAL A 11 -33.44 -22.53 19.64
C VAL A 11 -34.25 -21.35 20.18
N LYS A 12 -33.82 -20.78 21.32
CA LYS A 12 -34.48 -19.62 21.93
C LYS A 12 -34.01 -18.26 21.42
N SER A 13 -32.74 -18.14 21.04
CA SER A 13 -32.15 -16.88 20.57
C SER A 13 -31.02 -17.17 19.61
N ILE A 14 -30.95 -16.38 18.55
CA ILE A 14 -29.78 -16.31 17.67
C ILE A 14 -29.00 -15.06 18.07
N ARG A 15 -27.66 -15.15 18.09
CA ARG A 15 -26.77 -14.03 18.40
C ARG A 15 -25.75 -13.88 17.27
N ASP A 16 -25.40 -12.63 16.99
CA ASP A 16 -24.23 -12.36 16.15
C ASP A 16 -22.95 -12.52 16.98
N VAL A 17 -21.94 -13.12 16.36
CA VAL A 17 -20.67 -13.43 17.00
C VAL A 17 -19.56 -12.66 16.30
N LYS A 18 -18.82 -11.87 17.09
CA LYS A 18 -17.65 -11.11 16.61
C LYS A 18 -16.41 -12.01 16.62
N TRP A 19 -16.23 -12.77 15.55
CA TRP A 19 -15.09 -13.68 15.35
C TRP A 19 -13.73 -12.98 15.31
N GLU A 20 -13.72 -11.68 15.01
CA GLU A 20 -12.53 -10.82 15.00
C GLU A 20 -11.87 -10.65 16.38
N SER A 21 -12.60 -10.93 17.47
CA SER A 21 -12.12 -10.71 18.83
C SER A 21 -11.10 -11.76 19.31
N PHE A 22 -10.85 -12.81 18.52
CA PHE A 22 -9.98 -13.97 18.83
C PHE A 22 -10.23 -14.63 20.21
N ASN A 23 -11.34 -14.29 20.86
CA ASN A 23 -11.80 -14.93 22.07
C ASN A 23 -12.49 -16.25 21.71
N PRO A 24 -12.41 -17.27 22.59
CA PRO A 24 -13.18 -18.49 22.44
C PRO A 24 -14.67 -18.17 22.27
N ASN A 25 -15.23 -18.53 21.12
CA ASN A 25 -16.65 -18.34 20.81
C ASN A 25 -17.32 -19.70 20.61
N PHE A 26 -18.47 -19.89 21.22
CA PHE A 26 -19.25 -21.13 21.12
C PHE A 26 -20.47 -20.93 20.22
N TYR A 27 -20.69 -21.88 19.32
CA TYR A 27 -21.83 -21.90 18.40
C TYR A 27 -23.17 -22.04 19.14
N PHE A 28 -23.19 -22.82 20.23
CA PHE A 28 -24.37 -23.02 21.08
C PHE A 28 -24.03 -22.70 22.53
N VAL A 29 -24.93 -22.00 23.22
CA VAL A 29 -24.81 -21.66 24.63
C VAL A 29 -26.03 -22.21 25.35
N PHE A 30 -25.80 -23.02 26.38
CA PHE A 30 -26.85 -23.68 27.16
C PHE A 30 -26.87 -23.17 28.60
N ASN A 31 -28.00 -23.33 29.27
CA ASN A 31 -28.06 -23.14 30.71
C ASN A 31 -27.19 -24.22 31.39
N PRO A 32 -26.25 -23.87 32.29
CA PRO A 32 -25.35 -24.83 32.93
C PRO A 32 -26.06 -26.05 33.53
N ASN A 33 -27.25 -25.86 34.11
CA ASN A 33 -27.99 -26.94 34.77
C ASN A 33 -28.50 -28.01 33.82
N GLN A 34 -28.69 -27.70 32.53
CA GLN A 34 -29.21 -28.64 31.54
C GLN A 34 -28.14 -29.52 30.91
N VAL A 35 -26.88 -29.10 30.97
CA VAL A 35 -25.76 -29.78 30.29
C VAL A 35 -24.65 -30.24 31.25
N ALA A 36 -24.84 -30.07 32.56
CA ALA A 36 -23.85 -30.42 33.59
C ALA A 36 -23.45 -31.90 33.63
N HIS A 37 -24.31 -32.78 33.14
CA HIS A 37 -24.07 -34.23 33.09
C HIS A 37 -23.28 -34.67 31.85
N LEU A 38 -23.00 -33.76 30.92
CA LEU A 38 -22.29 -34.06 29.68
C LEU A 38 -20.77 -33.88 29.85
N PRO A 39 -19.93 -34.66 29.15
CA PRO A 39 -18.49 -34.43 29.14
C PRO A 39 -18.16 -33.02 28.65
N ALA A 40 -17.37 -32.28 29.43
CA ALA A 40 -16.99 -30.90 29.13
C ALA A 40 -15.51 -30.80 28.74
N THR A 41 -15.22 -29.98 27.73
CA THR A 41 -13.87 -29.52 27.40
C THR A 41 -13.79 -28.05 27.75
N TYR A 42 -12.83 -27.68 28.60
CA TYR A 42 -12.58 -26.29 28.97
C TYR A 42 -11.62 -25.65 27.98
N MET A 43 -11.90 -24.41 27.60
CA MET A 43 -11.06 -23.61 26.73
C MET A 43 -10.93 -22.21 27.31
N THR A 44 -9.72 -21.65 27.29
CA THR A 44 -9.44 -20.30 27.75
C THR A 44 -8.41 -19.64 26.84
N SER A 45 -8.39 -18.31 26.81
CA SER A 45 -7.38 -17.50 26.13
C SER A 45 -6.74 -16.55 27.15
N PHE A 46 -5.45 -16.29 26.99
CA PHE A 46 -4.71 -15.30 27.77
C PHE A 46 -3.56 -14.74 26.92
N TYR A 47 -3.15 -13.51 27.24
CA TYR A 47 -1.94 -12.95 26.66
C TYR A 47 -0.72 -13.47 27.41
N LEU A 48 0.28 -13.92 26.67
CA LEU A 48 1.56 -14.36 27.20
C LEU A 48 2.68 -13.58 26.51
N SER A 49 3.55 -12.94 27.28
CA SER A 49 4.71 -12.26 26.71
C SER A 49 5.72 -13.29 26.16
N ALA A 50 6.52 -12.88 25.18
CA ALA A 50 7.51 -13.75 24.54
C ALA A 50 8.52 -14.35 25.55
N GLU A 51 8.89 -13.57 26.58
CA GLU A 51 9.81 -13.99 27.65
C GLU A 51 9.27 -15.15 28.49
N GLN A 52 7.95 -15.25 28.63
CA GLN A 52 7.29 -16.25 29.47
C GLN A 52 6.93 -17.53 28.69
N LYS A 53 7.10 -17.55 27.36
CA LYS A 53 6.84 -18.73 26.52
C LYS A 53 7.50 -20.04 26.96
N PRO A 54 8.74 -20.06 27.51
CA PRO A 54 9.34 -21.31 28.00
C PRO A 54 8.50 -22.01 29.08
N MET A 55 7.68 -21.27 29.84
CA MET A 55 6.77 -21.83 30.84
C MET A 55 5.72 -22.76 30.24
N LEU A 56 5.30 -22.50 28.98
CA LEU A 56 4.30 -23.29 28.26
C LEU A 56 4.76 -24.75 28.07
N LYS A 57 6.05 -24.95 27.80
CA LYS A 57 6.66 -26.28 27.66
C LYS A 57 6.57 -27.09 28.95
N ASN A 58 6.74 -26.44 30.10
CA ASN A 58 6.60 -27.10 31.40
C ASN A 58 5.13 -27.40 31.71
N LEU A 59 4.21 -26.47 31.39
CA LEU A 59 2.78 -26.67 31.57
C LEU A 59 2.24 -27.88 30.80
N VAL A 60 2.59 -28.03 29.52
CA VAL A 60 2.17 -29.17 28.69
C VAL A 60 2.75 -30.49 29.19
N LYS A 61 3.98 -30.47 29.73
CA LYS A 61 4.59 -31.65 30.37
C LYS A 61 3.86 -32.07 31.63
N THR A 62 3.46 -31.11 32.48
CA THR A 62 2.75 -31.40 33.74
C THR A 62 1.30 -31.82 33.49
N PHE A 63 0.65 -31.26 32.47
CA PHE A 63 -0.74 -31.54 32.14
C PHE A 63 -0.89 -31.97 30.67
N PRO A 64 -0.63 -33.25 30.33
CA PRO A 64 -0.66 -33.74 28.96
C PRO A 64 -2.06 -33.74 28.32
N SER A 65 -3.13 -33.57 29.11
CA SER A 65 -4.50 -33.40 28.63
C SER A 65 -4.79 -31.99 28.11
N ILE A 66 -3.89 -31.01 28.30
CA ILE A 66 -4.04 -29.64 27.80
C ILE A 66 -3.46 -29.52 26.40
N THR A 67 -4.27 -29.07 25.44
CA THR A 67 -3.81 -28.64 24.12
C THR A 67 -3.63 -27.14 24.10
N VAL A 68 -2.45 -26.66 23.72
CA VAL A 68 -2.13 -25.23 23.65
C VAL A 68 -2.03 -24.80 22.19
N PHE A 69 -2.71 -23.71 21.84
CA PHE A 69 -2.67 -23.12 20.51
C PHE A 69 -1.93 -21.78 20.53
N GLU A 70 -0.78 -21.71 19.87
CA GLU A 70 0.02 -20.48 19.75
C GLU A 70 -0.52 -19.58 18.62
N MET A 71 -1.39 -18.63 18.98
CA MET A 71 -1.98 -17.70 18.01
C MET A 71 -0.96 -16.75 17.38
N ASP A 72 0.12 -16.43 18.09
CA ASP A 72 1.13 -15.49 17.60
C ASP A 72 1.96 -16.05 16.44
N ALA A 73 2.26 -17.36 16.45
CA ALA A 73 2.93 -18.03 15.34
C ALA A 73 2.10 -17.98 14.06
N ILE A 74 0.79 -18.23 14.16
CA ILE A 74 -0.15 -18.16 13.03
C ILE A 74 -0.24 -16.73 12.51
N LEU A 75 -0.41 -15.75 13.40
CA LEU A 75 -0.48 -14.34 13.01
C LEU A 75 0.82 -13.85 12.37
N SER A 76 1.98 -14.30 12.87
CA SER A 76 3.28 -14.01 12.28
C SER A 76 3.38 -14.56 10.85
N GLN A 77 2.92 -15.80 10.64
CA GLN A 77 2.89 -16.40 9.30
C GLN A 77 1.99 -15.62 8.34
N VAL A 78 0.79 -15.24 8.78
CA VAL A 78 -0.14 -14.43 7.97
C VAL A 78 0.48 -13.06 7.63
N LYS A 79 1.08 -12.38 8.60
CA LYS A 79 1.79 -11.10 8.37
C LYS A 79 2.95 -11.27 7.38
N SER A 80 3.69 -12.37 7.47
CA SER A 80 4.78 -12.69 6.55
C SER A 80 4.27 -12.86 5.11
N ILE A 81 3.18 -13.60 4.91
CA ILE A 81 2.56 -13.77 3.59
C ILE A 81 2.10 -12.42 3.03
N ILE A 82 1.40 -11.61 3.84
CA ILE A 82 0.96 -10.26 3.44
C ILE A 82 2.17 -9.39 3.07
N SER A 83 3.24 -9.44 3.86
CA SER A 83 4.47 -8.69 3.58
C SER A 83 5.11 -9.12 2.26
N GLN A 84 5.14 -10.42 1.95
CA GLN A 84 5.67 -10.92 0.68
C GLN A 84 4.84 -10.43 -0.51
N VAL A 85 3.51 -10.42 -0.37
CA VAL A 85 2.61 -9.88 -1.40
C VAL A 85 2.84 -8.39 -1.61
N ILE A 86 3.00 -7.62 -0.52
CA ILE A 86 3.32 -6.18 -0.61
C ILE A 86 4.63 -5.97 -1.38
N VAL A 87 5.69 -6.69 -1.02
CA VAL A 87 7.00 -6.59 -1.71
C VAL A 87 6.89 -6.95 -3.19
N ALA A 88 6.12 -7.98 -3.55
CA ALA A 88 5.89 -8.33 -4.95
C ALA A 88 5.19 -7.20 -5.72
N ILE A 89 4.18 -6.57 -5.11
CA ILE A 89 3.48 -5.41 -5.69
C ILE A 89 4.42 -4.20 -5.81
N GLU A 90 5.29 -3.97 -4.82
CA GLU A 90 6.29 -2.90 -4.88
C GLU A 90 7.27 -3.08 -6.05
N TYR A 91 7.70 -4.31 -6.33
CA TYR A 91 8.52 -4.57 -7.52
C TYR A 91 7.77 -4.25 -8.82
N VAL A 92 6.50 -4.65 -8.93
CA VAL A 92 5.67 -4.30 -10.10
C VAL A 92 5.53 -2.79 -10.22
N LEU A 93 5.29 -2.09 -9.12
CA LEU A 93 5.19 -0.63 -9.10
C LEU A 93 6.49 0.02 -9.57
N LEU A 94 7.66 -0.50 -9.15
CA LEU A 94 8.96 -0.01 -9.59
C LEU A 94 9.12 -0.15 -11.11
N PHE A 95 8.73 -1.29 -11.69
CA PHE A 95 8.75 -1.47 -13.14
C PHE A 95 7.78 -0.53 -13.87
N VAL A 96 6.58 -0.34 -13.35
CA VAL A 96 5.58 0.59 -13.93
C VAL A 96 6.09 2.02 -13.87
N LEU A 97 6.68 2.43 -12.74
CA LEU A 97 7.31 3.76 -12.60
C LEU A 97 8.47 3.93 -13.58
N ALA A 98 9.35 2.94 -13.70
CA ALA A 98 10.46 2.99 -14.66
C ALA A 98 9.95 3.09 -16.10
N ALA A 99 8.93 2.32 -16.48
CA ALA A 99 8.29 2.39 -17.78
C ALA A 99 7.65 3.76 -18.02
N GLY A 100 6.92 4.31 -17.05
CA GLY A 100 6.34 5.65 -17.11
C GLY A 100 7.42 6.72 -17.30
N MET A 101 8.53 6.62 -16.58
CA MET A 101 9.69 7.51 -16.79
C MET A 101 10.23 7.38 -18.21
N MET A 102 10.46 6.17 -18.73
CA MET A 102 10.92 5.97 -20.11
C MET A 102 9.97 6.57 -21.14
N VAL A 103 8.66 6.41 -20.95
CA VAL A 103 7.64 7.00 -21.84
C VAL A 103 7.71 8.53 -21.81
N THR A 104 7.84 9.14 -20.63
CA THR A 104 7.99 10.61 -20.54
C THR A 104 9.27 11.08 -21.23
N LEU A 105 10.38 10.35 -21.07
CA LEU A 105 11.64 10.67 -21.74
C LEU A 105 11.53 10.54 -23.27
N ALA A 106 10.83 9.51 -23.76
CA ALA A 106 10.59 9.31 -25.20
C ALA A 106 9.69 10.41 -25.79
N ALA A 107 8.62 10.80 -25.10
CA ALA A 107 7.75 11.90 -25.51
C ALA A 107 8.50 13.24 -25.57
N MET A 108 9.43 13.46 -24.63
CA MET A 108 10.32 14.61 -24.65
C MET A 108 11.28 14.57 -25.84
N GLN A 109 11.84 13.40 -26.16
CA GLN A 109 12.73 13.24 -27.32
C GLN A 109 11.99 13.54 -28.63
N ALA A 110 10.76 13.06 -28.77
CA ALA A 110 9.94 13.30 -29.96
C ALA A 110 9.58 14.79 -30.17
N SER A 111 9.56 15.60 -29.11
CA SER A 111 9.24 17.04 -29.18
C SER A 111 10.48 17.95 -29.25
N LEU A 112 11.68 17.39 -29.44
CA LEU A 112 12.92 18.17 -29.44
C LEU A 112 13.06 19.11 -30.63
N ASP A 113 12.75 18.63 -31.83
CA ASP A 113 12.94 19.41 -33.05
C ASP A 113 12.07 20.66 -33.04
N GLU A 114 10.82 20.51 -32.59
CA GLU A 114 9.86 21.59 -32.37
C GLU A 114 10.39 22.59 -31.32
N ARG A 115 10.91 22.10 -30.19
CA ARG A 115 11.49 22.92 -29.12
C ARG A 115 12.78 23.64 -29.55
N LEU A 116 13.58 23.06 -30.45
CA LEU A 116 14.78 23.69 -31.00
C LEU A 116 14.41 24.85 -31.94
N GLN A 117 13.39 24.67 -32.78
CA GLN A 117 12.86 25.74 -33.63
C GLN A 117 12.27 26.89 -32.79
N GLU A 118 11.44 26.59 -31.80
CA GLU A 118 10.91 27.58 -30.86
C GLU A 118 12.04 28.31 -30.11
N GLY A 119 13.04 27.57 -29.63
CA GLY A 119 14.19 28.14 -28.92
C GLY A 119 15.06 29.05 -29.79
N ALA A 120 15.18 28.75 -31.08
CA ALA A 120 15.86 29.60 -32.05
C ALA A 120 15.07 30.90 -32.29
N LEU A 121 13.75 30.82 -32.47
CA LEU A 121 12.84 31.96 -32.58
C LEU A 121 12.88 32.87 -31.34
N MET A 122 12.85 32.29 -30.13
CA MET A 122 12.97 33.08 -28.91
C MET A 122 14.34 33.78 -28.81
N ARG A 123 15.41 33.15 -29.30
CA ARG A 123 16.74 33.74 -29.32
C ARG A 123 16.89 34.89 -30.31
N THR A 124 16.27 34.80 -31.49
CA THR A 124 16.26 35.93 -32.44
C THR A 124 15.49 37.12 -31.88
N LEU A 125 14.49 36.88 -31.03
CA LEU A 125 13.77 37.90 -30.26
C LEU A 125 14.52 38.38 -29.00
N GLY A 126 15.75 37.91 -28.75
CA GLY A 126 16.60 38.37 -27.65
C GLY A 126 16.43 37.62 -26.31
N ALA A 127 15.72 36.49 -26.29
CA ALA A 127 15.52 35.73 -25.05
C ALA A 127 16.83 35.11 -24.52
N PRO A 128 17.17 35.30 -23.23
CA PRO A 128 18.35 34.71 -22.64
C PRO A 128 18.16 33.21 -22.38
N ARG A 129 19.24 32.42 -22.46
CA ARG A 129 19.24 30.96 -22.21
C ARG A 129 18.64 30.55 -20.85
N ARG A 130 18.67 31.46 -19.86
CA ARG A 130 18.04 31.28 -18.54
C ARG A 130 16.51 31.26 -18.60
N LEU A 131 15.90 32.02 -19.51
CA LEU A 131 14.44 32.09 -19.68
C LEU A 131 13.91 30.77 -20.24
N ILE A 132 14.57 30.24 -21.28
CA ILE A 132 14.24 28.93 -21.88
C ILE A 132 14.32 27.81 -20.84
N ARG A 133 15.38 27.80 -20.01
CA ARG A 133 15.52 26.79 -18.95
C ARG A 133 14.45 26.93 -17.86
N ARG A 134 14.05 28.16 -17.49
CA ARG A 134 12.96 28.38 -16.51
C ARG A 134 11.62 27.93 -17.05
N SER A 135 11.34 28.19 -18.33
CA SER A 135 10.11 27.75 -19.00
C SER A 135 9.97 26.23 -18.95
N GLN A 136 11.02 25.49 -19.34
CA GLN A 136 11.03 24.02 -19.29
C GLN A 136 10.82 23.47 -17.87
N TRP A 137 11.46 24.07 -16.85
CA TRP A 137 11.25 23.68 -15.47
C TRP A 137 9.81 23.91 -14.99
N GLY A 138 9.18 25.01 -15.44
CA GLY A 138 7.78 25.29 -15.16
C GLY A 138 6.84 24.28 -15.81
N GLU A 139 7.07 23.95 -17.07
CA GLU A 139 6.24 23.01 -17.84
C GLU A 139 6.25 21.60 -17.22
N PHE A 140 7.45 21.04 -17.00
CA PHE A 140 7.59 19.71 -16.38
C PHE A 140 7.18 19.71 -14.92
N GLY A 141 7.43 20.81 -14.19
CA GLY A 141 6.96 20.98 -12.82
C GLY A 141 5.44 20.97 -12.73
N CYS A 142 4.75 21.69 -13.61
CA CYS A 142 3.28 21.69 -13.67
C CYS A 142 2.71 20.31 -14.01
N MET A 143 3.29 19.61 -15.00
CA MET A 143 2.87 18.24 -15.32
C MET A 143 3.04 17.29 -14.13
N GLY A 144 4.20 17.33 -13.47
CA GLY A 144 4.47 16.51 -12.29
C GLY A 144 3.57 16.87 -11.10
N PHE A 145 3.27 18.16 -10.91
CA PHE A 145 2.36 18.62 -9.86
C PHE A 145 0.93 18.08 -10.06
N ILE A 146 0.41 18.20 -11.28
CA ILE A 146 -0.93 17.67 -11.63
C ILE A 146 -0.95 16.15 -11.45
N ALA A 147 0.07 15.45 -11.93
CA ALA A 147 0.19 14.00 -11.75
C ALA A 147 0.21 13.60 -10.27
N GLY A 148 0.97 14.32 -9.44
CA GLY A 148 1.02 14.07 -8.00
C GLY A 148 -0.30 14.41 -7.28
N LEU A 149 -1.03 15.44 -7.70
CA LEU A 149 -2.39 15.70 -7.19
C LEU A 149 -3.34 14.55 -7.49
N VAL A 150 -3.32 14.05 -8.73
CA VAL A 150 -4.12 12.88 -9.12
C VAL A 150 -3.72 11.64 -8.31
N ALA A 151 -2.43 11.45 -8.07
CA ALA A 151 -1.94 10.34 -7.26
C ALA A 151 -2.44 10.41 -5.80
N VAL A 152 -2.39 11.58 -5.14
CA VAL A 152 -2.92 11.75 -3.78
C VAL A 152 -4.43 11.53 -3.75
N MET A 153 -5.17 12.13 -4.69
CA MET A 153 -6.62 11.96 -4.78
C MET A 153 -7.01 10.50 -4.96
N GLY A 154 -6.32 9.77 -5.85
CA GLY A 154 -6.54 8.35 -6.06
C GLY A 154 -6.22 7.52 -4.81
N THR A 155 -5.13 7.87 -4.11
CA THR A 155 -4.73 7.19 -2.86
C THR A 155 -5.78 7.41 -1.77
N GLU A 156 -6.19 8.66 -1.53
CA GLU A 156 -7.23 9.00 -0.56
C GLU A 156 -8.57 8.31 -0.88
N LEU A 157 -8.96 8.29 -2.15
CA LEU A 157 -10.18 7.61 -2.58
C LEU A 157 -10.13 6.11 -2.31
N VAL A 158 -9.03 5.44 -2.67
CA VAL A 158 -8.86 4.00 -2.41
C VAL A 158 -8.81 3.72 -0.91
N SER A 159 -8.11 4.55 -0.13
CA SER A 159 -8.04 4.43 1.33
C SER A 159 -9.42 4.62 1.97
N TYR A 160 -10.20 5.60 1.50
CA TYR A 160 -11.56 5.83 1.96
C TYR A 160 -12.49 4.65 1.65
N LEU A 161 -12.49 4.18 0.39
CA LEU A 161 -13.34 3.06 -0.04
C LEU A 161 -13.00 1.78 0.71
N THR A 162 -11.71 1.43 0.80
CA THR A 162 -11.25 0.24 1.51
C THR A 162 -11.57 0.34 3.00
N GLY A 163 -11.32 1.50 3.62
CA GLY A 163 -11.63 1.74 5.03
C GLY A 163 -13.13 1.61 5.34
N ARG A 164 -13.99 2.12 4.46
CA ARG A 164 -15.45 2.10 4.65
C ARG A 164 -16.06 0.73 4.38
N PHE A 165 -15.71 0.09 3.27
CA PHE A 165 -16.39 -1.11 2.77
C PHE A 165 -15.74 -2.43 3.21
N ILE A 166 -14.43 -2.46 3.43
CA ILE A 166 -13.71 -3.70 3.74
C ILE A 166 -13.40 -3.77 5.24
N PHE A 167 -12.81 -2.70 5.79
CA PHE A 167 -12.29 -2.72 7.16
C PHE A 167 -13.23 -2.09 8.21
N HIS A 168 -14.29 -1.41 7.80
CA HIS A 168 -15.22 -0.67 8.67
C HIS A 168 -14.53 0.25 9.70
N ILE A 169 -13.37 0.80 9.34
CA ILE A 169 -12.59 1.71 10.18
C ILE A 169 -12.95 3.16 9.90
N SER A 170 -12.72 4.02 10.90
CA SER A 170 -12.87 5.47 10.72
C SER A 170 -11.82 5.98 9.75
N TYR A 171 -12.27 6.73 8.74
CA TYR A 171 -11.39 7.33 7.76
C TYR A 171 -10.56 8.46 8.40
N SER A 172 -9.24 8.41 8.23
CA SER A 172 -8.30 9.42 8.69
C SER A 172 -7.47 9.91 7.50
N PRO A 173 -7.75 11.10 6.95
CA PRO A 173 -7.01 11.64 5.82
C PRO A 173 -5.56 11.95 6.16
N LEU A 174 -4.65 11.73 5.20
CA LEU A 174 -3.22 12.01 5.35
C LEU A 174 -2.91 13.40 4.80
N TRP A 175 -3.20 14.44 5.58
CA TRP A 175 -3.03 15.85 5.17
C TRP A 175 -1.62 16.20 4.69
N TRP A 176 -0.59 15.57 5.26
CA TRP A 176 0.80 15.79 4.84
C TRP A 176 1.08 15.29 3.42
N ALA A 177 0.37 14.25 2.96
CA ALA A 177 0.55 13.66 1.63
C ALA A 177 0.14 14.64 0.52
N TRP A 178 -0.89 15.46 0.77
CA TRP A 178 -1.35 16.51 -0.13
C TRP A 178 -0.30 17.59 -0.41
N ALA A 179 0.64 17.82 0.51
CA ALA A 179 1.77 18.71 0.27
C ALA A 179 2.94 17.96 -0.35
N ILE A 180 3.33 16.82 0.22
CA ILE A 180 4.58 16.13 -0.13
C ILE A 180 4.51 15.48 -1.51
N VAL A 181 3.42 14.79 -1.85
CA VAL A 181 3.35 14.00 -3.08
C VAL A 181 3.26 14.87 -4.34
N PRO A 182 2.42 15.93 -4.42
CA PRO A 182 2.40 16.81 -5.58
C PRO A 182 3.72 17.57 -5.77
N LEU A 183 4.31 18.09 -4.69
CA LEU A 183 5.60 18.78 -4.75
C LEU A 183 6.74 17.83 -5.11
N GLY A 184 6.73 16.62 -4.54
CA GLY A 184 7.70 15.57 -4.85
C GLY A 184 7.63 15.13 -6.31
N ALA A 185 6.42 14.91 -6.82
CA ALA A 185 6.21 14.56 -8.23
C ALA A 185 6.60 15.69 -9.18
N ALA A 186 6.26 16.94 -8.86
CA ALA A 186 6.68 18.12 -9.62
C ALA A 186 8.21 18.21 -9.72
N LEU A 187 8.89 18.05 -8.58
CA LEU A 187 10.34 18.13 -8.50
C LEU A 187 11.02 16.96 -9.23
N LEU A 188 10.50 15.74 -9.07
CA LEU A 188 11.01 14.55 -9.74
C LEU A 188 10.90 14.66 -11.26
N VAL A 189 9.72 15.02 -11.78
CA VAL A 189 9.48 15.16 -13.22
C VAL A 189 10.29 16.32 -13.80
N ALA A 190 10.38 17.45 -13.10
CA ALA A 190 11.21 18.59 -13.51
C ALA A 190 12.70 18.22 -13.56
N LEU A 191 13.21 17.48 -12.58
CA LEU A 191 14.60 17.01 -12.56
C LEU A 191 14.88 16.05 -13.72
N LEU A 192 14.06 15.01 -13.91
CA LEU A 192 14.23 14.04 -15.00
C LEU A 192 14.15 14.71 -16.36
N GLY A 193 13.16 15.58 -16.57
CA GLY A 193 12.99 16.31 -17.82
C GLY A 193 14.17 17.25 -18.10
N SER A 194 14.65 17.96 -17.09
CA SER A 194 15.82 18.85 -17.22
C SER A 194 17.14 18.10 -17.46
N PHE A 195 17.30 16.90 -16.89
CA PHE A 195 18.50 16.07 -17.10
C PHE A 195 18.53 15.50 -18.51
N SER A 196 17.39 15.03 -19.01
CA SER A 196 17.27 14.47 -20.36
C SER A 196 17.52 15.53 -21.43
N THR A 197 16.91 16.72 -21.30
CA THR A 197 17.14 17.84 -22.23
C THR A 197 18.57 18.38 -22.18
N ARG A 198 19.28 18.32 -21.04
CA ARG A 198 20.68 18.75 -20.95
C ARG A 198 21.64 17.92 -21.80
N LYS A 199 21.49 16.59 -21.81
CA LYS A 199 22.33 15.70 -22.63
C LYS A 199 22.09 15.90 -24.12
N ILE A 200 20.88 16.32 -24.49
CA ILE A 200 20.46 16.43 -25.88
C ILE A 200 20.76 17.83 -26.45
N LEU A 201 20.68 18.88 -25.63
CA LEU A 201 21.18 20.24 -25.95
C LEU A 201 22.72 20.34 -26.07
N ALA A 202 23.45 19.26 -25.74
CA ALA A 202 24.90 19.17 -25.91
C ALA A 202 25.32 18.64 -27.30
N GLN A 203 24.39 18.10 -28.10
CA GLN A 203 24.66 17.81 -29.50
C GLN A 203 24.64 19.10 -30.32
N SER A 204 25.70 19.29 -31.11
CA SER A 204 25.98 20.54 -31.82
C SER A 204 24.89 20.85 -32.86
N PRO A 205 24.30 22.06 -32.86
CA PRO A 205 23.26 22.48 -33.81
C PRO A 205 23.68 22.48 -35.29
N MET A 206 24.97 22.27 -35.59
CA MET A 206 25.50 22.33 -36.95
C MET A 206 25.15 21.12 -37.83
N LEU A 207 24.68 20.01 -37.25
CA LEU A 207 24.25 18.83 -38.03
C LEU A 207 22.86 19.02 -38.63
N VAL A 208 21.97 19.76 -37.97
CA VAL A 208 20.59 19.99 -38.44
C VAL A 208 20.51 21.04 -39.55
N LEU A 209 21.42 22.02 -39.57
CA LEU A 209 21.51 23.05 -40.62
C LEU A 209 22.21 22.59 -41.91
N ARG A 210 22.64 21.32 -41.99
CA ARG A 210 23.33 20.78 -43.16
C ARG A 210 22.48 19.82 -44.00
N GLU A 211 21.29 19.48 -43.53
CA GLU A 211 20.34 18.57 -44.20
C GLU A 211 19.00 19.24 -44.58
N GLY A 212 18.86 20.56 -44.36
CA GLY A 212 17.78 21.38 -44.92
C GLY A 212 18.31 22.31 -46.00
#